data_AF-A0A6C0M153-F1
#
_entry.id   AF-A0A6C0M153-F1
#
_cell.length_a   1.000
_cell.length_b   1.000
_cell.length_c   1.000
_cell.angle_alpha   90.00
_cell.angle_beta   90.00
_cell.angle_gamma   90.00
#
_symmetry.space_group_name_H-M   'P 1'
#
loop_
_entity.id
_entity.type
_entity.pdbx_description
1 polymer ?
#
loop_
_entity_poly.entity_id
_entity_poly.type
_entity_poly.pdbx_seq_one_letter_code
_entity_poly.pdbx_strand_id
1 'polypeptide(L)'
;MPIKFKLIAAVCSDGGMGYKGRLPWPHNKADMAQFAKRTTGAGNNAIIMGAKTWDSIPARPLRNRANLILSSKPQPHQTQQTQQTRAEHWFKTIPELLAHLEAAEYDEVWIIGGARIYEQFLAMHTTGEIHIDEMCVTTMEGTYACDTFFPHSMIGTTSSENPNPTTN
;
A
#
# COMPACT_ATOMS: atom_id res chain seq x y z
N MET A 1 -3.58 -22.43 4.24
CA MET A 1 -2.20 -21.93 4.05
C MET A 1 -2.08 -20.59 4.77
N PRO A 2 -0.90 -20.21 5.28
CA PRO A 2 -0.74 -18.87 5.85
C PRO A 2 -0.99 -17.81 4.78
N ILE A 3 -1.61 -16.69 5.18
CA ILE A 3 -1.87 -15.55 4.30
C ILE A 3 -0.53 -14.96 3.84
N LYS A 4 -0.38 -14.76 2.53
CA LYS A 4 0.81 -14.17 1.93
C LYS A 4 0.64 -12.67 1.80
N PHE A 5 1.23 -11.91 2.73
CA PHE A 5 1.21 -10.45 2.67
C PHE A 5 2.38 -9.94 1.84
N LYS A 6 2.08 -8.98 0.97
CA LYS A 6 3.05 -8.20 0.19
C LYS A 6 2.78 -6.72 0.38
N LEU A 7 3.80 -5.90 0.28
CA LEU A 7 3.67 -4.45 0.36
C LEU A 7 4.13 -3.82 -0.95
N ILE A 8 3.40 -2.83 -1.42
CA ILE A 8 3.82 -2.01 -2.56
C ILE A 8 3.65 -0.53 -2.23
N ALA A 9 4.68 0.26 -2.50
CA ALA A 9 4.71 1.70 -2.26
C ALA A 9 5.51 2.41 -3.36
N ALA A 10 5.22 3.70 -3.55
CA ALA A 10 6.08 4.61 -4.28
C ALA A 10 6.42 5.78 -3.36
N VAL A 11 7.69 6.20 -3.36
CA VAL A 11 8.24 7.21 -2.45
C VAL A 11 9.22 8.11 -3.20
N CYS A 12 9.34 9.36 -2.78
CA CYS A 12 10.43 10.26 -3.16
C CYS A 12 11.72 9.83 -2.44
N SER A 13 12.86 10.39 -2.84
CA SER A 13 14.17 10.07 -2.23
C SER A 13 14.25 10.40 -0.74
N ASP A 14 13.43 11.32 -0.24
CA ASP A 14 13.29 11.69 1.18
C ASP A 14 12.22 10.86 1.92
N GLY A 15 11.66 9.83 1.29
CA GLY A 15 10.58 9.01 1.83
C GLY A 15 9.18 9.63 1.68
N GLY A 16 9.05 10.82 1.07
CA GLY A 16 7.77 11.47 0.82
C GLY A 16 6.89 10.69 -0.15
N MET A 17 5.62 10.46 0.19
CA MET A 17 4.71 9.60 -0.59
C MET A 17 3.35 10.23 -0.91
N GLY A 18 3.04 11.38 -0.28
CA GLY A 18 1.73 12.02 -0.41
C GLY A 18 1.81 13.51 -0.16
N TYR A 19 0.95 14.25 -0.86
CA TYR A 19 0.75 15.68 -0.66
C TYR A 19 -0.73 16.03 -0.86
N LYS A 20 -1.36 16.63 0.14
CA LYS A 20 -2.78 17.04 0.12
C LYS A 20 -3.72 15.92 -0.35
N GLY A 21 -3.45 14.69 0.07
CA GLY A 21 -4.25 13.51 -0.26
C GLY A 21 -4.10 12.98 -1.68
N ARG A 22 -3.05 13.38 -2.42
CA ARG A 22 -2.73 12.90 -3.76
C ARG A 22 -1.27 12.48 -3.85
N LEU A 23 -0.91 11.81 -4.95
CA LEU A 23 0.49 11.56 -5.28
C LEU A 23 1.20 12.91 -5.56
N PRO A 24 2.38 13.16 -4.97
CA PRO A 24 3.14 14.42 -5.16
C PRO A 24 3.66 14.61 -6.59
N TRP A 25 3.88 13.51 -7.31
CA TRP A 25 4.44 13.50 -8.65
C TRP A 25 3.36 13.41 -9.73
N PRO A 26 3.67 13.82 -10.98
CA PRO A 26 2.80 13.63 -12.13
C PRO A 26 2.49 12.15 -12.40
N HIS A 27 1.42 11.88 -13.13
CA HIS A 27 0.97 10.53 -13.44
C HIS A 27 2.06 9.67 -14.12
N ASN A 28 2.71 8.80 -13.33
CA ASN A 28 3.74 7.88 -13.81
C ASN A 28 3.10 6.59 -14.36
N LYS A 29 3.00 6.48 -15.69
CA LYS A 29 2.36 5.33 -16.35
C LYS A 29 3.08 4.00 -16.09
N ALA A 30 4.42 4.02 -15.98
CA ALA A 30 5.20 2.80 -15.77
C ALA A 30 4.95 2.23 -14.37
N ASP A 31 5.01 3.08 -13.35
CA ASP A 31 4.70 2.69 -11.96
C ASP A 31 3.25 2.20 -11.82
N MET A 32 2.27 2.92 -12.39
CA MET A 32 0.87 2.50 -12.38
C MET A 32 0.63 1.16 -13.10
N ALA A 33 1.34 0.90 -14.21
CA ALA A 33 1.26 -0.39 -14.90
C ALA A 33 1.86 -1.53 -14.07
N GLN A 34 2.99 -1.30 -13.41
CA GLN A 34 3.61 -2.27 -12.49
C GLN A 34 2.71 -2.56 -11.29
N PHE A 35 2.18 -1.50 -10.66
CA PHE A 35 1.21 -1.60 -9.57
C PHE A 35 0.00 -2.42 -9.98
N ALA A 36 -0.62 -2.11 -11.13
CA ALA A 36 -1.78 -2.84 -11.62
C ALA A 36 -1.47 -4.30 -11.90
N LYS A 37 -0.35 -4.60 -12.58
CA LYS A 37 0.08 -5.96 -12.90
C LYS A 37 0.27 -6.81 -11.64
N ARG A 38 1.04 -6.30 -10.67
CA ARG A 38 1.38 -7.02 -9.42
C ARG A 38 0.14 -7.22 -8.55
N THR A 39 -0.60 -6.14 -8.29
CA THR A 39 -1.74 -6.22 -7.38
C THR A 39 -2.92 -6.98 -7.97
N THR A 40 -3.06 -7.08 -9.29
CA THR A 40 -4.13 -7.87 -9.92
C THR A 40 -3.84 -9.36 -9.89
N GLY A 41 -2.58 -9.77 -10.13
CA GLY A 41 -2.22 -11.18 -10.20
C GLY A 41 -3.06 -11.93 -11.23
N ALA A 42 -3.60 -13.09 -10.84
CA ALA A 42 -4.54 -13.88 -11.66
C ALA A 42 -6.01 -13.39 -11.57
N GLY A 43 -6.27 -12.26 -10.91
CA GLY A 43 -7.61 -11.69 -10.70
C GLY A 43 -8.26 -12.05 -9.36
N ASN A 44 -7.52 -12.72 -8.48
CA ASN A 44 -7.96 -13.16 -7.15
C ASN A 44 -7.13 -12.59 -5.98
N ASN A 45 -6.32 -11.57 -6.24
CA ASN A 45 -5.61 -10.85 -5.19
C ASN A 45 -6.53 -9.91 -4.42
N ALA A 46 -6.19 -9.67 -3.15
CA ALA A 46 -6.79 -8.62 -2.33
C ALA A 46 -5.82 -7.45 -2.16
N ILE A 47 -6.37 -6.24 -2.02
CA ILE A 47 -5.61 -5.03 -1.71
C ILE A 47 -6.14 -4.40 -0.43
N ILE A 48 -5.23 -4.07 0.49
CA ILE A 48 -5.54 -3.40 1.76
C ILE A 48 -5.14 -1.95 1.67
N MET A 49 -6.09 -1.06 1.97
CA MET A 49 -5.83 0.37 2.01
C MET A 49 -6.59 1.09 3.11
N GLY A 50 -6.16 2.31 3.42
CA GLY A 50 -6.89 3.20 4.32
C GLY A 50 -7.93 4.04 3.58
N ALA A 51 -8.95 4.54 4.29
CA ALA A 51 -10.01 5.38 3.72
C ALA A 51 -9.50 6.59 2.90
N LYS A 52 -8.44 7.27 3.37
CA LYS A 52 -7.86 8.41 2.62
C LYS A 52 -7.22 8.00 1.30
N THR A 53 -6.62 6.81 1.25
CA THR A 53 -6.07 6.25 0.00
C THR A 53 -7.19 5.84 -0.93
N TRP A 54 -8.24 5.22 -0.39
CA TRP A 54 -9.46 4.93 -1.15
C TRP A 54 -10.08 6.19 -1.78
N ASP A 55 -10.14 7.29 -1.02
CA ASP A 55 -10.67 8.56 -1.49
C ASP A 55 -9.83 9.20 -2.60
N SER A 56 -8.53 8.93 -2.64
CA SER A 56 -7.62 9.50 -3.64
C SER A 56 -7.64 8.75 -4.97
N ILE A 57 -8.16 7.52 -5.00
CA ILE A 57 -8.25 6.70 -6.22
C ILE A 57 -9.36 7.27 -7.13
N PRO A 58 -9.02 7.72 -8.36
CA PRO A 58 -10.01 8.35 -9.25
C PRO A 58 -11.10 7.39 -9.75
N ALA A 59 -10.74 6.13 -9.98
CA ALA A 59 -11.63 5.10 -10.51
C ALA A 59 -11.66 3.91 -9.53
N ARG A 60 -12.66 3.92 -8.65
CA ARG A 60 -12.86 2.93 -7.58
C ARG A 60 -14.18 2.15 -7.79
N PRO A 61 -14.25 0.86 -7.37
CA PRO A 61 -13.16 0.03 -6.86
C PRO A 61 -12.12 -0.30 -7.94
N LEU A 62 -10.91 -0.65 -7.52
CA LEU A 62 -9.90 -1.15 -8.44
C LEU A 62 -10.33 -2.52 -8.98
N ARG A 63 -10.49 -2.62 -10.31
CA ARG A 63 -11.00 -3.81 -11.00
C ARG A 63 -10.11 -5.04 -10.78
N ASN A 64 -10.72 -6.23 -10.84
CA ASN A 64 -10.05 -7.54 -10.74
C ASN A 64 -9.28 -7.79 -9.43
N ARG A 65 -9.64 -7.07 -8.36
CA ARG A 65 -9.05 -7.17 -7.02
C ARG A 65 -10.12 -7.01 -5.96
N ALA A 66 -10.03 -7.75 -4.85
CA ALA A 66 -10.85 -7.44 -3.68
C ALA A 66 -10.31 -6.18 -3.01
N ASN A 67 -11.15 -5.16 -2.85
CA ASN A 67 -10.75 -3.88 -2.26
C ASN A 67 -11.10 -3.91 -0.76
N LEU A 68 -10.10 -3.97 0.12
CA LEU A 68 -10.28 -4.05 1.57
C LEU A 68 -9.88 -2.70 2.21
N ILE A 69 -10.85 -1.98 2.77
CA ILE A 69 -10.67 -0.62 3.26
C ILE A 69 -10.74 -0.60 4.79
N LEU A 70 -9.67 -0.15 5.43
CA LEU A 70 -9.63 0.12 6.87
C LEU A 70 -10.02 1.57 7.16
N SER A 71 -11.02 1.75 8.03
CA SER A 71 -11.49 3.06 8.46
C SER A 71 -12.07 3.02 9.86
N SER A 72 -11.76 4.01 10.70
CA SER A 72 -12.42 4.17 12.00
C SER A 72 -13.91 4.56 11.87
N LYS A 73 -14.30 5.09 10.71
CA LYS A 73 -15.69 5.39 10.32
C LYS A 73 -15.98 4.74 8.97
N PRO A 74 -16.33 3.44 8.94
CA PRO A 74 -16.71 2.77 7.70
C PRO A 74 -17.85 3.51 7.00
N GLN A 75 -17.63 3.85 5.74
CA GLN A 75 -18.65 4.47 4.89
C GLN A 75 -18.73 3.65 3.60
N PRO A 76 -19.36 2.47 3.64
CA PRO A 76 -19.56 1.67 2.43
C PRO A 76 -20.30 2.53 1.42
N HIS A 77 -19.67 2.76 0.26
CA HIS A 77 -20.37 3.42 -0.81
C HIS A 77 -21.35 2.43 -1.41
N GLN A 78 -22.49 2.92 -1.91
CA GLN A 78 -23.34 2.15 -2.81
C GLN A 78 -22.65 2.07 -4.19
N THR A 79 -21.47 1.45 -4.26
CA THR A 79 -20.83 1.14 -5.54
C THR A 79 -21.70 0.10 -6.22
N GLN A 80 -22.27 0.46 -7.38
CA GLN A 80 -23.00 -0.48 -8.21
C GLN A 80 -22.02 -1.58 -8.62
N GLN A 81 -22.17 -2.76 -8.01
CA GLN A 81 -21.36 -3.92 -8.36
C GLN A 81 -21.65 -4.29 -9.81
N THR A 82 -20.67 -4.08 -10.68
CA THR A 82 -20.69 -4.62 -12.05
C THR A 82 -20.02 -5.99 -12.03
N GLN A 83 -20.31 -6.85 -13.02
CA GLN A 83 -19.68 -8.18 -13.15
C GLN A 83 -18.13 -8.15 -13.17
N GLN A 84 -17.52 -6.98 -13.44
CA GLN A 84 -16.07 -6.79 -13.53
C GLN A 84 -15.42 -6.20 -12.26
N THR A 85 -16.23 -5.78 -11.28
CA THR A 85 -15.74 -5.20 -10.02
C THR A 85 -15.98 -6.19 -8.89
N ARG A 86 -14.90 -6.76 -8.32
CA ARG A 86 -15.02 -7.47 -7.03
C ARG A 86 -15.40 -6.43 -5.97
N ALA A 87 -16.18 -6.86 -4.99
CA ALA A 87 -16.74 -5.99 -3.97
C ALA A 87 -15.66 -5.19 -3.20
N GLU A 88 -16.04 -4.01 -2.73
CA GLU A 88 -15.33 -3.32 -1.67
C GLU A 88 -15.82 -3.85 -0.32
N HIS A 89 -14.90 -4.04 0.62
CA HIS A 89 -15.18 -4.49 1.97
C HIS A 89 -14.58 -3.49 2.95
N TRP A 90 -15.38 -3.01 3.90
CA TRP A 90 -14.95 -2.03 4.88
C TRP A 90 -14.79 -2.68 6.24
N PHE A 91 -13.67 -2.41 6.89
CA PHE A 91 -13.32 -2.95 8.19
C PHE A 91 -13.03 -1.81 9.15
N LYS A 92 -13.51 -1.94 10.38
CA LYS A 92 -13.24 -0.95 11.43
C LYS A 92 -11.89 -1.22 12.08
N THR A 93 -11.50 -2.50 12.16
CA THR A 93 -10.29 -2.94 12.86
C THR A 93 -9.49 -3.94 12.03
N ILE A 94 -8.19 -4.05 12.32
CA ILE A 94 -7.32 -5.04 11.69
C ILE A 94 -7.76 -6.48 12.01
N PRO A 95 -8.13 -6.85 13.25
CA PRO A 95 -8.65 -8.19 13.54
C PRO A 95 -9.86 -8.60 12.70
N GLU A 96 -10.82 -7.69 12.47
CA GLU A 96 -11.96 -7.95 11.56
C GLU A 96 -11.50 -8.23 10.13
N LEU A 97 -10.53 -7.47 9.65
CA LEU A 97 -9.93 -7.65 8.32
C LEU A 97 -9.21 -8.99 8.23
N LEU A 98 -8.43 -9.37 9.24
CA LEU A 98 -7.71 -10.65 9.26
C LEU A 98 -8.67 -11.83 9.27
N ALA A 99 -9.74 -11.77 10.07
CA ALA A 99 -10.78 -12.81 10.07
C ALA A 99 -11.45 -12.97 8.69
N HIS A 100 -11.67 -11.87 7.97
CA HIS A 100 -12.16 -11.92 6.59
C HIS A 100 -11.14 -12.56 5.64
N LEU A 101 -9.86 -12.23 5.76
CA LEU A 101 -8.79 -12.83 4.95
C LEU A 101 -8.62 -14.33 5.23
N GLU A 102 -8.86 -14.79 6.45
CA GLU A 102 -8.82 -16.22 6.79
C GLU A 102 -10.01 -16.99 6.22
N ALA A 103 -11.19 -16.36 6.19
CA ALA A 103 -12.40 -16.95 5.63
C ALA A 103 -12.45 -16.91 4.09
N ALA A 104 -11.71 -15.99 3.47
CA ALA A 104 -11.66 -15.80 2.02
C ALA A 104 -10.43 -16.45 1.40
N GLU A 105 -10.59 -17.10 0.24
CA GLU A 105 -9.46 -17.70 -0.49
C GLU A 105 -8.89 -16.70 -1.51
N TYR A 106 -8.00 -15.80 -1.07
CA TYR A 106 -7.23 -14.91 -1.95
C TYR A 106 -5.85 -15.50 -2.27
N ASP A 107 -5.34 -15.22 -3.48
CA ASP A 107 -4.03 -15.74 -3.92
C ASP A 107 -2.87 -15.00 -3.21
N GLU A 108 -2.96 -13.67 -3.16
CA GLU A 108 -2.02 -12.78 -2.49
C GLU A 108 -2.75 -11.57 -1.88
N VAL A 109 -2.19 -11.01 -0.80
CA VAL A 109 -2.73 -9.83 -0.13
C VAL A 109 -1.72 -8.68 -0.19
N TRP A 110 -2.07 -7.61 -0.89
CA TRP A 110 -1.20 -6.47 -1.13
C TRP A 110 -1.58 -5.28 -0.24
N ILE A 111 -0.67 -4.83 0.60
CA ILE A 111 -0.79 -3.61 1.40
C ILE A 111 -0.35 -2.44 0.52
N ILE A 112 -1.29 -1.54 0.22
CA ILE A 112 -1.08 -0.42 -0.72
C ILE A 112 -1.12 0.96 -0.02
N GLY A 113 -1.13 0.96 1.32
CA GLY A 113 -1.01 2.16 2.14
C GLY A 113 -2.34 2.83 2.50
N GLY A 114 -2.36 4.08 2.92
CA GLY A 114 -1.25 5.02 3.05
C GLY A 114 -0.41 4.83 4.31
N ALA A 115 0.30 5.89 4.71
CA ALA A 115 1.32 5.89 5.77
C ALA A 115 0.89 5.13 7.05
N ARG A 116 -0.31 5.40 7.59
CA ARG A 116 -0.81 4.71 8.80
C ARG A 116 -1.01 3.20 8.61
N ILE A 117 -1.47 2.79 7.44
CA ILE A 117 -1.66 1.37 7.13
C ILE A 117 -0.29 0.70 7.01
N TYR A 118 0.67 1.35 6.31
CA TYR A 118 2.03 0.84 6.26
C TYR A 118 2.63 0.72 7.67
N GLU A 119 2.48 1.74 8.52
CA GLU A 119 3.00 1.74 9.88
C GLU A 119 2.45 0.56 10.70
N GLN A 120 1.13 0.34 10.68
CA GLN A 120 0.50 -0.75 11.41
C GLN A 120 0.96 -2.14 10.93
N PHE A 121 0.94 -2.38 9.62
CA PHE A 121 1.32 -3.69 9.09
C PHE A 121 2.82 -3.96 9.22
N LEU A 122 3.67 -2.93 9.09
CA LEU A 122 5.10 -3.06 9.35
C LEU A 122 5.38 -3.34 10.83
N ALA A 123 4.68 -2.68 11.75
CA ALA A 123 4.81 -2.96 13.18
C ALA A 123 4.43 -4.41 13.52
N MET A 124 3.30 -4.90 12.98
CA MET A 124 2.87 -6.30 13.13
C MET A 124 3.86 -7.29 12.49
N HIS A 125 4.52 -6.89 11.41
CA HIS A 125 5.60 -7.68 10.83
C HIS A 125 6.80 -7.77 11.77
N THR A 126 7.20 -6.64 12.38
CA THR A 126 8.30 -6.58 13.34
C THR A 126 8.02 -7.39 14.61
N THR A 127 6.78 -7.41 15.09
CA THR A 127 6.38 -8.20 16.28
C THR A 127 6.17 -9.69 15.97
N GLY A 128 6.12 -10.08 14.69
CA GLY A 128 5.89 -11.45 14.25
C GLY A 128 4.42 -11.88 14.22
N GLU A 129 3.48 -10.94 14.40
CA GLU A 129 2.04 -11.20 14.29
C GLU A 129 1.63 -11.51 12.85
N ILE A 130 2.30 -10.91 11.87
CA ILE A 130 2.17 -11.25 10.45
C ILE A 130 3.55 -11.38 9.80
N HIS A 131 3.60 -11.98 8.61
CA HIS A 131 4.80 -12.00 7.79
C HIS A 131 4.54 -11.32 6.45
N ILE A 132 5.37 -10.35 6.08
CA ILE A 132 5.35 -9.69 4.77
C ILE A 132 6.46 -10.32 3.93
N ASP A 133 6.07 -11.12 2.93
CA ASP A 133 6.97 -11.91 2.09
C ASP A 133 7.79 -11.04 1.11
N GLU A 134 7.20 -9.93 0.64
CA GLU A 134 7.78 -9.07 -0.39
C GLU A 134 7.42 -7.60 -0.14
N MET A 135 8.39 -6.70 -0.25
CA MET A 135 8.20 -5.25 -0.23
C MET A 135 8.71 -4.65 -1.55
N CYS A 136 7.79 -4.15 -2.37
CA CYS A 136 8.10 -3.45 -3.62
C CYS A 136 8.04 -1.94 -3.38
N VAL A 137 9.19 -1.26 -3.36
CA VAL A 137 9.25 0.19 -3.18
C VAL A 137 9.84 0.83 -4.44
N THR A 138 9.03 1.63 -5.14
CA THR A 138 9.50 2.46 -6.26
C THR A 138 10.03 3.79 -5.72
N THR A 139 11.28 4.13 -6.01
CA THR A 139 11.81 5.49 -5.75
C THR A 139 11.53 6.38 -6.95
N MET A 140 10.83 7.49 -6.71
CA MET A 140 10.50 8.50 -7.70
C MET A 140 11.62 9.53 -7.78
N GLU A 141 12.15 9.73 -8.98
CA GLU A 141 13.16 10.76 -9.23
C GLU A 141 12.54 12.16 -9.21
N GLY A 142 13.25 13.10 -8.59
CA GLY A 142 12.87 14.51 -8.48
C GLY A 142 12.57 14.95 -7.05
N THR A 143 12.36 16.26 -6.89
CA THR A 143 11.98 16.88 -5.62
C THR A 143 10.52 17.28 -5.66
N TYR A 144 9.72 16.76 -4.73
CA TYR A 144 8.30 17.03 -4.63
C TYR A 144 7.95 17.46 -3.22
N ALA A 145 7.06 18.45 -3.08
CA ALA A 145 6.53 18.82 -1.78
C ALA A 145 5.68 17.67 -1.23
N CYS A 146 5.99 17.19 -0.02
CA CYS A 146 5.31 16.08 0.63
C CYS A 146 4.86 16.48 2.04
N ASP A 147 3.66 16.02 2.44
CA ASP A 147 3.13 16.15 3.81
C ASP A 147 2.91 14.80 4.49
N THR A 148 3.07 13.72 3.72
CA THR A 148 2.87 12.34 4.15
C THR A 148 4.11 11.54 3.73
N PHE A 149 4.69 10.81 4.67
CA PHE A 149 5.95 10.09 4.48
C PHE A 149 5.75 8.60 4.76
N PHE A 150 6.54 7.79 4.08
CA PHE A 150 6.61 6.36 4.35
C PHE A 150 7.25 6.12 5.73
N PRO A 151 6.81 5.11 6.51
CA PRO A 151 7.38 4.83 7.82
C PRO A 151 8.89 4.56 7.75
N HIS A 152 9.67 5.36 8.48
CA HIS A 152 11.14 5.31 8.46
C HIS A 152 11.72 4.07 9.13
N SER A 153 10.94 3.36 9.96
CA SER A 153 11.39 2.22 10.76
C SER A 153 11.94 1.03 9.93
N MET A 154 11.80 1.08 8.60
CA MET A 154 12.24 0.03 7.69
C MET A 154 13.06 0.56 6.49
N ILE A 155 13.30 1.87 6.39
CA ILE A 155 14.33 2.38 5.49
C ILE A 155 15.64 2.11 6.20
N GLY A 156 16.25 0.95 5.93
CA GLY A 156 17.60 0.67 6.37
C GLY A 156 18.45 1.89 6.06
N THR A 157 19.21 2.37 7.04
CA THR A 157 20.26 3.36 6.82
C THR A 157 21.08 2.88 5.63
N THR A 158 20.84 3.44 4.45
CA THR A 158 21.83 3.40 3.39
C THR A 158 22.94 4.24 3.96
N SER A 159 23.97 3.57 4.49
CA SER A 159 25.24 4.19 4.79
C SER A 159 25.60 5.01 3.56
N SER A 160 25.48 6.34 3.65
CA SER A 160 26.25 7.19 2.78
C SER A 160 27.69 6.90 3.20
N GLU A 161 28.37 6.06 2.43
CA GLU A 161 29.83 6.11 2.41
C GLU A 161 30.19 7.54 2.07
N ASN A 162 30.56 8.31 3.10
CA ASN A 162 31.30 9.54 2.91
C ASN A 162 32.63 9.12 2.26
N PRO A 163 32.95 9.53 1.02
CA PRO A 163 34.33 9.42 0.58
C PRO A 163 35.15 10.33 1.49
N ASN A 164 36.03 9.72 2.27
CA ASN A 164 36.99 10.41 3.13
C ASN A 164 37.57 11.64 2.42
N PRO A 165 37.68 12.81 3.07
CA PRO A 165 38.48 13.88 2.54
C PRO A 165 39.94 13.41 2.54
N THR A 166 40.52 13.28 1.35
CA THR A 166 41.95 13.05 1.20
C THR A 166 42.68 14.26 1.79
N THR A 167 43.34 14.05 2.93
CA THR A 167 44.34 14.96 3.47
C THR A 167 45.53 15.00 2.54
N ASN A 168 45.90 16.21 2.11
CA ASN A 168 47.26 16.56 1.67
C ASN A 168 47.73 17.73 2.53
#